data_AF-A0A1Z9B2G0-F1
#
_entry.id   AF-A0A1Z9B2G0-F1
#
_cell.length_a   1.000
_cell.length_b   1.000
_cell.length_c   1.000
_cell.angle_alpha   90.00
_cell.angle_beta   90.00
_cell.angle_gamma   90.00
#
_symmetry.space_group_name_H-M   'P 1'
#
loop_
_entity.id
_entity.type
_entity.pdbx_description
1 polymer ?
#
loop_
_entity_poly.entity_id
_entity_poly.type
_entity_poly.pdbx_seq_one_letter_code
_entity_poly.pdbx_strand_id
1 'polypeptide(L)'
;MRVSKQPSIAPDRTPFPLLGTPLSDFLFRSTSLVALAASLTLSSACSTLAPPDSIAPGLAVQTSGFSQAQFSEILSRHVDGQGKVNYEALRIDPLPIDAYYARLAEVSPDRNPEIFPTRDEALAYWINAYNASVIALVVAHYPITSVKEVRSSALFFLPKLAGFFVLEHVVLGGSTMNLKTLEDRIIRDRFKEPRIHFALNCASLSDPRLRRRAFEAPSLSLQLEAATFFFIRERRNVSIEPVYGKISLSPIFKLYRDDFIQWLKDNRPDRPATLLSYIAPYLSEQQTRALAECRDCRIEFREFDWGLNSQPASGNQP
;
A
#
# COMPACT_ATOMS: atom_id res chain seq x y z
N MET A 1 34.82 34.90 22.15
CA MET A 1 35.01 35.40 20.77
C MET A 1 34.64 34.26 19.82
N ARG A 2 33.60 34.46 18.98
CA ARG A 2 33.09 33.62 17.87
C ARG A 2 32.89 32.11 18.10
N VAL A 3 31.63 31.73 18.37
CA VAL A 3 31.08 30.41 18.00
C VAL A 3 30.49 30.54 16.60
N SER A 4 31.05 29.83 15.61
CA SER A 4 30.51 29.81 14.25
C SER A 4 29.29 28.90 14.18
N LYS A 5 28.13 29.48 13.82
CA LYS A 5 26.93 28.73 13.42
C LYS A 5 27.17 28.05 12.06
N GLN A 6 26.98 26.74 12.01
CA GLN A 6 26.76 26.00 10.76
C GLN A 6 25.24 25.81 10.57
N PRO A 7 24.71 26.00 9.35
CA PRO A 7 23.28 25.93 9.12
C PRO A 7 22.77 24.49 9.04
N SER A 8 21.57 24.30 9.59
CA SER A 8 20.73 23.11 9.45
C SER A 8 20.38 22.90 7.97
N ILE A 9 20.78 21.75 7.43
CA ILE A 9 20.30 21.22 6.15
C ILE A 9 19.26 20.15 6.50
N ALA A 10 18.01 20.39 6.10
CA ALA A 10 16.93 19.41 6.21
C ALA A 10 17.14 18.28 5.18
N PRO A 11 17.00 16.99 5.55
CA PRO A 11 16.99 15.92 4.57
C PRO A 11 15.64 15.89 3.82
N ASP A 12 15.78 15.96 2.50
CA ASP A 12 14.78 15.77 1.47
C ASP A 12 14.03 14.44 1.65
N ARG A 13 12.69 14.49 1.64
CA ARG A 13 11.80 13.39 2.06
C ARG A 13 11.13 12.74 0.85
N THR A 14 11.66 11.62 0.37
CA THR A 14 10.92 10.72 -0.53
C THR A 14 11.32 9.25 -0.34
N PRO A 15 10.38 8.30 -0.13
CA PRO A 15 10.67 6.86 -0.15
C PRO A 15 10.79 6.30 -1.57
N PHE A 16 10.66 7.14 -2.61
CA PHE A 16 10.93 6.81 -4.02
C PHE A 16 11.79 7.93 -4.61
N PRO A 17 13.00 7.68 -5.14
CA PRO A 17 13.81 8.74 -5.72
C PRO A 17 13.14 9.25 -7.00
N LEU A 18 12.51 10.42 -6.91
CA LEU A 18 12.02 11.17 -8.05
C LEU A 18 12.70 12.54 -8.00
N LEU A 19 13.69 12.70 -8.88
CA LEU A 19 14.46 13.93 -9.08
C LEU A 19 13.53 15.14 -9.21
N GLY A 20 13.78 16.15 -8.37
CA GLY A 20 13.23 17.48 -8.54
C GLY A 20 13.92 18.24 -9.67
N THR A 21 13.13 18.99 -10.44
CA THR A 21 13.47 20.29 -11.04
C THR A 21 12.18 20.94 -11.57
N PRO A 22 12.01 22.27 -11.46
CA PRO A 22 10.88 22.97 -12.06
C PRO A 22 11.24 23.35 -13.51
N LEU A 23 10.44 22.91 -14.48
CA LEU A 23 10.47 23.49 -15.83
C LEU A 23 9.35 24.53 -15.92
N SER A 24 9.64 25.73 -15.45
CA SER A 24 8.95 26.95 -15.88
C SER A 24 9.85 27.72 -16.85
N ASP A 25 9.22 28.26 -17.87
CA ASP A 25 9.67 29.33 -18.78
C ASP A 25 10.61 28.94 -19.94
N PHE A 26 9.98 28.61 -21.08
CA PHE A 26 10.43 29.11 -22.39
C PHE A 26 9.24 29.60 -23.23
N LEU A 27 9.00 30.89 -23.07
CA LEU A 27 8.58 31.93 -24.01
C LEU A 27 7.67 31.64 -25.24
N PHE A 28 6.69 32.54 -25.30
CA PHE A 28 5.72 32.91 -26.33
C PHE A 28 6.30 33.31 -27.71
N ARG A 29 5.44 33.11 -28.73
CA ARG A 29 5.29 33.76 -30.07
C ARG A 29 5.89 33.05 -31.29
N SER A 30 5.01 32.52 -32.14
CA SER A 30 4.69 33.13 -33.45
C SER A 30 3.54 32.38 -34.17
N THR A 31 2.63 33.15 -34.76
CA THR A 31 1.43 32.78 -35.52
C THR A 31 1.72 32.10 -36.87
N SER A 32 0.94 31.08 -37.24
CA SER A 32 0.12 31.00 -38.47
C SER A 32 -0.23 29.56 -38.86
N LEU A 33 -1.49 29.37 -39.25
CA LEU A 33 -2.13 28.10 -39.59
C LEU A 33 -1.49 27.37 -40.78
N VAL A 34 -1.26 26.07 -40.61
CA VAL A 34 -1.53 25.05 -41.63
C VAL A 34 -2.22 23.88 -40.94
N ALA A 35 -3.49 23.67 -41.29
CA ALA A 35 -4.27 22.54 -40.84
C ALA A 35 -3.78 21.27 -41.57
N LEU A 36 -3.14 20.37 -40.81
CA LEU A 36 -3.09 18.96 -41.15
C LEU A 36 -3.60 18.20 -39.92
N ALA A 37 -4.79 17.64 -40.04
CA ALA A 37 -5.41 16.82 -39.02
C ALA A 37 -4.62 15.52 -38.85
N ALA A 38 -3.57 15.58 -38.02
CA ALA A 38 -3.07 14.41 -37.34
C ALA A 38 -3.90 14.27 -36.07
N SER A 39 -4.99 13.49 -36.13
CA SER A 39 -5.65 12.98 -34.94
C SER A 39 -4.69 12.01 -34.24
N LEU A 40 -3.65 12.54 -33.59
CA LEU A 40 -2.98 11.84 -32.52
C LEU A 40 -4.02 11.74 -31.42
N THR A 41 -4.63 10.57 -31.29
CA THR A 41 -5.25 10.17 -30.03
C THR A 41 -4.16 10.30 -28.98
N LEU A 42 -4.20 11.35 -28.15
CA LEU A 42 -3.42 11.40 -26.92
C LEU A 42 -3.89 10.19 -26.11
N SER A 43 -3.13 9.10 -26.20
CA SER A 43 -3.29 7.93 -25.37
C SER A 43 -3.15 8.43 -23.93
N SER A 44 -4.27 8.42 -23.21
CA SER A 44 -4.39 8.91 -21.85
C SER A 44 -3.28 8.29 -21.01
N ALA A 45 -2.25 9.08 -20.70
CA ALA A 45 -1.12 8.61 -19.92
C ALA A 45 -1.52 8.35 -18.45
N CYS A 46 -2.75 8.70 -18.09
CA CYS A 46 -3.37 8.61 -16.79
C CYS A 46 -4.72 7.92 -16.99
N SER A 47 -4.95 6.83 -16.25
CA SER A 47 -6.18 6.04 -16.31
C SER A 47 -6.91 6.17 -14.97
N THR A 48 -8.24 6.14 -15.02
CA THR A 48 -9.08 6.13 -13.82
C THR A 48 -9.96 4.89 -13.89
N LEU A 49 -9.88 4.03 -12.88
CA LEU A 49 -10.82 2.95 -12.69
C LEU A 49 -12.14 3.57 -12.23
N ALA A 50 -13.04 3.80 -13.19
CA ALA A 50 -14.37 4.29 -12.88
C ALA A 50 -15.13 3.23 -12.05
N PRO A 51 -15.86 3.62 -11.01
CA PRO A 51 -16.81 2.70 -10.39
C PRO A 51 -17.85 2.30 -11.45
N PRO A 52 -18.30 1.04 -11.47
CA PRO A 52 -19.37 0.63 -12.36
C PRO A 52 -20.62 1.50 -12.10
N ASP A 53 -21.34 1.86 -13.17
CA ASP A 53 -22.62 2.59 -13.06
C ASP A 53 -23.50 1.89 -12.03
N SER A 54 -24.00 2.66 -11.05
CA SER A 54 -24.63 2.15 -9.83
C SER A 54 -25.51 0.94 -10.15
N ILE A 55 -25.10 -0.24 -9.66
CA ILE A 55 -25.94 -1.42 -9.63
C ILE A 55 -27.14 -1.03 -8.77
N ALA A 56 -28.25 -0.65 -9.42
CA ALA A 56 -29.54 -0.17 -8.92
C ALA A 56 -29.63 0.27 -7.43
N PRO A 57 -30.18 1.47 -7.12
CA PRO A 57 -30.31 1.94 -5.74
C PRO A 57 -31.26 1.02 -4.97
N GLY A 58 -30.70 0.10 -4.19
CA GLY A 58 -31.44 -0.89 -3.41
C GLY A 58 -30.82 -1.24 -2.06
N LEU A 59 -29.59 -0.80 -1.80
CA LEU A 59 -29.05 -0.79 -0.45
C LEU A 59 -29.05 0.66 0.00
N ALA A 60 -30.20 1.11 0.53
CA ALA A 60 -30.22 2.25 1.40
C ALA A 60 -29.02 2.12 2.35
N VAL A 61 -28.13 3.12 2.35
CA VAL A 61 -27.09 3.24 3.37
C VAL A 61 -27.85 3.25 4.68
N GLN A 62 -27.95 2.07 5.30
CA GLN A 62 -28.62 1.95 6.58
C GLN A 62 -27.86 2.89 7.50
N THR A 63 -28.60 3.65 8.31
CA THR A 63 -28.08 4.56 9.34
C THR A 63 -27.21 3.84 10.40
N SER A 64 -26.91 2.56 10.21
CA SER A 64 -26.04 1.69 10.98
C SER A 64 -24.69 1.47 10.29
N GLY A 65 -23.87 2.51 10.15
CA GLY A 65 -22.45 2.41 9.80
C GLY A 65 -22.11 1.83 8.41
N PHE A 66 -20.84 1.93 8.02
CA PHE A 66 -20.32 1.30 6.79
C PHE A 66 -19.83 -0.12 7.08
N SER A 67 -20.62 -1.14 6.71
CA SER A 67 -20.24 -2.54 6.92
C SER A 67 -19.16 -3.02 5.94
N GLN A 68 -18.15 -3.69 6.50
CA GLN A 68 -17.04 -4.34 5.80
C GLN A 68 -17.30 -5.82 5.44
N ALA A 69 -18.50 -6.33 5.76
CA ALA A 69 -18.84 -7.75 5.60
C ALA A 69 -18.69 -8.25 4.15
N GLN A 70 -19.08 -7.43 3.17
CA GLN A 70 -18.94 -7.76 1.75
C GLN A 70 -17.47 -7.99 1.36
N PHE A 71 -16.56 -7.13 1.82
CA PHE A 71 -15.13 -7.30 1.54
C PHE A 71 -14.54 -8.50 2.28
N SER A 72 -14.96 -8.73 3.52
CA SER A 72 -14.61 -9.96 4.23
C SER A 72 -15.03 -11.22 3.48
N GLU A 73 -16.18 -11.22 2.82
CA GLU A 73 -16.65 -12.36 2.01
C GLU A 73 -15.84 -12.53 0.72
N ILE A 74 -15.49 -11.44 0.04
CA ILE A 74 -14.59 -11.49 -1.13
C ILE A 74 -13.23 -12.07 -0.72
N LEU A 75 -12.65 -11.54 0.37
CA LEU A 75 -11.35 -11.99 0.87
C LEU A 75 -11.38 -13.46 1.33
N SER A 76 -12.46 -13.91 1.97
CA SER A 76 -12.56 -15.28 2.47
C SER A 76 -12.55 -16.31 1.34
N ARG A 77 -13.19 -15.99 0.21
CA ARG A 77 -13.31 -16.82 -0.99
C ARG A 77 -12.07 -16.78 -1.88
N HIS A 78 -11.49 -15.60 -2.06
CA HIS A 78 -10.45 -15.37 -3.08
C HIS A 78 -9.03 -15.24 -2.52
N VAL A 79 -8.84 -15.23 -1.20
CA VAL A 79 -7.50 -15.15 -0.59
C VAL A 79 -7.19 -16.43 0.18
N ASP A 80 -6.00 -17.00 -0.06
CA ASP A 80 -5.55 -18.23 0.60
C ASP A 80 -4.88 -17.97 1.97
N GLY A 81 -4.45 -19.04 2.65
CA GLY A 81 -3.76 -18.93 3.95
C GLY A 81 -2.36 -18.28 3.89
N GLN A 82 -1.78 -18.15 2.69
CA GLN A 82 -0.51 -17.44 2.47
C GLN A 82 -0.74 -15.98 2.06
N GLY A 83 -1.99 -15.53 1.95
CA GLY A 83 -2.34 -14.17 1.54
C GLY A 83 -2.24 -13.93 0.03
N LYS A 84 -2.27 -15.00 -0.78
CA LYS A 84 -2.30 -14.91 -2.25
C LYS A 84 -3.73 -14.81 -2.75
N VAL A 85 -3.94 -14.01 -3.79
CA VAL A 85 -5.27 -13.70 -4.34
C VAL A 85 -5.52 -14.52 -5.61
N ASN A 86 -6.72 -15.07 -5.75
CA ASN A 86 -7.18 -15.67 -6.99
C ASN A 86 -7.73 -14.59 -7.94
N TYR A 87 -6.82 -13.83 -8.56
CA TYR A 87 -7.17 -12.76 -9.49
C TYR A 87 -7.88 -13.27 -10.75
N GLU A 88 -7.56 -14.49 -11.20
CA GLU A 88 -8.24 -15.12 -12.32
C GLU A 88 -9.74 -15.30 -12.05
N ALA A 89 -10.10 -15.84 -10.87
CA ALA A 89 -11.49 -16.00 -10.47
C ALA A 89 -12.21 -14.66 -10.35
N LEU A 90 -11.56 -13.65 -9.76
CA LEU A 90 -12.12 -12.30 -9.66
C LEU A 90 -12.27 -11.60 -11.01
N ARG A 91 -11.43 -11.92 -12.00
CA ARG A 91 -11.59 -11.41 -13.38
C ARG A 91 -12.73 -12.11 -14.12
N ILE A 92 -12.95 -13.39 -13.84
CA ILE A 92 -14.06 -14.16 -14.43
C ILE A 92 -15.41 -13.69 -13.88
N ASP A 93 -15.49 -13.44 -12.58
CA ASP A 93 -16.68 -12.90 -11.89
C ASP A 93 -16.30 -11.65 -11.08
N PRO A 94 -16.24 -10.47 -11.74
CA PRO A 94 -15.83 -9.22 -11.08
C PRO A 94 -16.93 -8.58 -10.24
N LEU A 95 -18.19 -9.02 -10.41
CA LEU A 95 -19.36 -8.39 -9.79
C LEU A 95 -19.21 -8.18 -8.26
N PRO A 96 -18.66 -9.13 -7.47
CA PRO A 96 -18.48 -8.92 -6.04
C PRO A 96 -17.53 -7.75 -5.71
N ILE A 97 -16.36 -7.69 -6.38
CA ILE A 97 -15.37 -6.63 -6.11
C ILE A 97 -15.82 -5.28 -6.67
N ASP A 98 -16.47 -5.29 -7.83
CA ASP A 98 -17.07 -4.12 -8.48
C ASP A 98 -18.15 -3.47 -7.60
N ALA A 99 -19.06 -4.29 -7.05
CA ALA A 99 -20.10 -3.80 -6.14
C ALA A 99 -19.51 -3.24 -4.83
N TYR A 100 -18.44 -3.82 -4.30
CA TYR A 100 -17.78 -3.27 -3.12
C TYR A 100 -17.04 -1.96 -3.44
N TYR A 101 -16.36 -1.89 -4.58
CA TYR A 101 -15.67 -0.69 -5.04
C TYR A 101 -16.64 0.47 -5.29
N ALA A 102 -17.81 0.22 -5.87
CA ALA A 102 -18.85 1.24 -6.04
C ALA A 102 -19.26 1.86 -4.69
N ARG A 103 -19.40 1.05 -3.63
CA ARG A 103 -19.69 1.57 -2.28
C ARG A 103 -18.57 2.44 -1.71
N LEU A 104 -17.30 2.05 -1.94
CA LEU A 104 -16.15 2.87 -1.56
C LEU A 104 -16.09 4.19 -2.34
N ALA A 105 -16.51 4.18 -3.61
CA ALA A 105 -16.60 5.38 -4.43
C ALA A 105 -17.70 6.34 -3.93
N GLU A 106 -18.77 5.83 -3.32
CA GLU A 106 -19.87 6.66 -2.83
C GLU A 106 -19.63 7.22 -1.42
N VAL A 107 -19.14 6.39 -0.48
CA VAL A 107 -19.07 6.71 0.96
C VAL A 107 -17.63 6.67 1.44
N SER A 108 -17.16 7.69 2.17
CA SER A 108 -15.83 7.71 2.81
C SER A 108 -15.82 8.49 4.13
N PRO A 109 -14.81 8.33 5.00
CA PRO A 109 -14.65 9.15 6.20
C PRO A 109 -14.57 10.65 5.94
N ASP A 110 -14.06 11.06 4.78
CA ASP A 110 -13.92 12.48 4.42
C ASP A 110 -15.26 13.07 3.91
N ARG A 111 -16.06 12.27 3.21
CA ARG A 111 -17.37 12.69 2.67
C ARG A 111 -18.51 12.52 3.68
N ASN A 112 -18.43 11.49 4.51
CA ASN A 112 -19.46 11.04 5.44
C ASN A 112 -18.89 10.82 6.85
N PRO A 113 -18.31 11.85 7.49
CA PRO A 113 -17.70 11.71 8.81
C PRO A 113 -18.67 11.19 9.89
N GLU A 114 -19.98 11.44 9.74
CA GLU A 114 -21.04 10.94 10.61
C GLU A 114 -21.16 9.41 10.61
N ILE A 115 -20.71 8.74 9.54
CA ILE A 115 -20.69 7.27 9.42
C ILE A 115 -19.41 6.67 10.04
N PHE A 116 -18.36 7.48 10.19
CA PHE A 116 -17.04 7.08 10.70
C PHE A 116 -16.58 8.01 11.85
N PRO A 117 -17.34 8.08 12.96
CA PRO A 117 -17.08 9.04 14.03
C PRO A 117 -15.74 8.81 14.76
N THR A 118 -15.16 7.62 14.68
CA THR A 118 -13.90 7.29 15.36
C THR A 118 -12.71 7.18 14.42
N ARG A 119 -11.52 7.45 14.96
CA ARG A 119 -10.23 7.23 14.27
C ARG A 119 -10.11 5.81 13.71
N ASP A 120 -10.54 4.80 14.46
CA ASP A 120 -10.38 3.40 14.07
C ASP A 120 -11.38 3.00 12.98
N GLU A 121 -12.58 3.57 12.94
CA GLU A 121 -13.50 3.42 11.81
C GLU A 121 -12.93 4.03 10.53
N ALA A 122 -12.37 5.24 10.62
CA ALA A 122 -11.73 5.87 9.48
C ALA A 122 -10.51 5.09 9.00
N LEU A 123 -9.64 4.64 9.91
CA LEU A 123 -8.44 3.88 9.55
C LEU A 123 -8.79 2.51 8.95
N ALA A 124 -9.75 1.78 9.55
CA ALA A 124 -10.22 0.51 9.02
C ALA A 124 -10.78 0.68 7.60
N TYR A 125 -11.58 1.74 7.37
CA TYR A 125 -12.05 2.08 6.03
C TYR A 125 -10.89 2.28 5.06
N TRP A 126 -9.92 3.14 5.36
CA TRP A 126 -8.86 3.47 4.40
C TRP A 126 -7.92 2.30 4.10
N ILE A 127 -7.62 1.44 5.09
CA ILE A 127 -6.85 0.22 4.86
C ILE A 127 -7.60 -0.73 3.91
N ASN A 128 -8.90 -0.93 4.15
CA ASN A 128 -9.72 -1.78 3.30
C ASN A 128 -9.89 -1.19 1.90
N ALA A 129 -10.09 0.13 1.80
CA ALA A 129 -10.20 0.85 0.53
C ALA A 129 -8.92 0.73 -0.30
N TYR A 130 -7.75 0.85 0.32
CA TYR A 130 -6.46 0.65 -0.35
C TYR A 130 -6.35 -0.79 -0.88
N ASN A 131 -6.54 -1.79 -0.03
CA ASN A 131 -6.40 -3.19 -0.42
C ASN A 131 -7.42 -3.59 -1.51
N ALA A 132 -8.66 -3.12 -1.43
CA ALA A 132 -9.67 -3.36 -2.45
C ALA A 132 -9.36 -2.64 -3.77
N SER A 133 -8.85 -1.40 -3.71
CA SER A 133 -8.40 -0.64 -4.88
C SER A 133 -7.25 -1.36 -5.60
N VAL A 134 -6.28 -1.87 -4.86
CA VAL A 134 -5.18 -2.68 -5.42
C VAL A 134 -5.74 -3.91 -6.12
N ILE A 135 -6.64 -4.67 -5.49
CA ILE A 135 -7.25 -5.85 -6.11
C ILE A 135 -8.00 -5.47 -7.38
N ALA A 136 -8.84 -4.44 -7.34
CA ALA A 136 -9.64 -4.01 -8.48
C ALA A 136 -8.76 -3.56 -9.66
N LEU A 137 -7.68 -2.81 -9.40
CA LEU A 137 -6.71 -2.42 -10.42
C LEU A 137 -5.97 -3.63 -11.00
N VAL A 138 -5.54 -4.59 -10.17
CA VAL A 138 -4.92 -5.82 -10.69
C VAL A 138 -5.91 -6.58 -11.57
N VAL A 139 -7.17 -6.72 -11.17
CA VAL A 139 -8.22 -7.38 -11.97
C VAL A 139 -8.41 -6.67 -13.31
N ALA A 140 -8.44 -5.33 -13.32
CA ALA A 140 -8.59 -4.53 -14.54
C ALA A 140 -7.41 -4.70 -15.53
N HIS A 141 -6.21 -4.99 -15.02
CA HIS A 141 -5.02 -5.23 -15.85
C HIS A 141 -4.71 -6.73 -16.06
N TYR A 142 -5.46 -7.64 -15.46
CA TYR A 142 -5.15 -9.08 -15.52
C TYR A 142 -5.32 -9.63 -16.95
N PRO A 143 -4.38 -10.46 -17.47
CA PRO A 143 -3.25 -11.06 -16.78
C PRO A 143 -1.97 -10.20 -16.81
N ILE A 144 -1.45 -9.89 -15.62
CA ILE A 144 -0.09 -9.34 -15.41
C ILE A 144 0.69 -10.29 -14.51
N THR A 145 2.01 -10.35 -14.65
CA THR A 145 2.88 -11.12 -13.73
C THR A 145 3.51 -10.24 -12.66
N SER A 146 3.43 -8.92 -12.81
CA SER A 146 3.89 -7.93 -11.85
C SER A 146 3.16 -6.60 -12.04
N VAL A 147 2.87 -5.88 -10.96
CA VAL A 147 2.34 -4.49 -11.04
C VAL A 147 3.26 -3.53 -11.80
N LYS A 148 4.55 -3.88 -11.97
CA LYS A 148 5.53 -3.11 -12.77
C LYS A 148 5.28 -3.15 -14.28
N GLU A 149 4.41 -4.05 -14.74
CA GLU A 149 4.00 -4.16 -16.15
C GLU A 149 3.00 -3.08 -16.53
N VAL A 150 2.24 -2.56 -15.55
CA VAL A 150 1.34 -1.43 -15.77
C VAL A 150 2.16 -0.18 -15.99
N ARG A 151 2.21 0.29 -17.24
CA ARG A 151 3.04 1.41 -17.68
C ARG A 151 2.32 2.24 -18.74
N SER A 152 2.58 3.54 -18.74
CA SER A 152 2.21 4.41 -19.86
C SER A 152 3.30 4.37 -20.93
N SER A 153 2.91 4.08 -22.17
CA SER A 153 3.82 4.15 -23.34
C SER A 153 4.28 5.58 -23.61
N ALA A 154 3.44 6.58 -23.31
CA ALA A 154 3.77 7.99 -23.44
C ALA A 154 4.71 8.50 -22.33
N LEU A 155 4.69 7.86 -21.15
CA LEU A 155 5.50 8.24 -19.98
C LEU A 155 6.53 7.16 -19.60
N PHE A 156 7.15 6.52 -20.60
CA PHE A 156 8.09 5.41 -20.38
C PHE A 156 9.31 5.77 -19.52
N PHE A 157 9.65 7.07 -19.43
CA PHE A 157 10.76 7.61 -18.64
C PHE A 157 10.49 7.64 -17.13
N LEU A 158 9.23 7.49 -16.70
CA LEU A 158 8.91 7.38 -15.28
C LEU A 158 9.39 6.04 -14.69
N PRO A 159 9.67 5.98 -13.38
CA PRO A 159 9.99 4.72 -12.71
C PRO A 159 8.90 3.67 -12.97
N LYS A 160 9.29 2.40 -13.10
CA LYS A 160 8.36 1.31 -13.47
C LYS A 160 7.12 1.21 -12.57
N LEU A 161 7.25 1.56 -11.28
CA LEU A 161 6.16 1.53 -10.31
C LEU A 161 5.18 2.70 -10.45
N ALA A 162 5.59 3.80 -11.13
CA ALA A 162 4.73 4.97 -11.27
C ALA A 162 3.46 4.67 -12.07
N GLY A 163 3.50 3.72 -13.01
CA GLY A 163 2.31 3.33 -13.77
C GLY A 163 1.19 2.87 -12.84
N PHE A 164 1.42 1.81 -12.08
CA PHE A 164 0.41 1.26 -11.17
C PHE A 164 0.05 2.18 -9.99
N PHE A 165 1.03 2.85 -9.37
CA PHE A 165 0.78 3.58 -8.11
C PHE A 165 0.47 5.07 -8.25
N VAL A 166 0.78 5.67 -9.41
CA VAL A 166 0.65 7.13 -9.63
C VAL A 166 -0.22 7.46 -10.84
N LEU A 167 -0.11 6.72 -11.94
CA LEU A 167 -0.87 6.98 -13.17
C LEU A 167 -2.26 6.35 -13.14
N GLU A 168 -2.43 5.23 -12.44
CA GLU A 168 -3.75 4.67 -12.14
C GLU A 168 -4.43 5.43 -11.00
N HIS A 169 -5.70 5.76 -11.20
CA HIS A 169 -6.53 6.48 -10.24
C HIS A 169 -7.77 5.65 -9.88
N VAL A 170 -8.23 5.84 -8.65
CA VAL A 170 -9.47 5.30 -8.10
C VAL A 170 -10.34 6.41 -7.55
N VAL A 171 -11.64 6.15 -7.43
CA VAL A 171 -12.61 7.07 -6.86
C VAL A 171 -13.00 6.55 -5.48
N LEU A 172 -12.82 7.38 -4.44
CA LEU A 172 -13.16 7.05 -3.06
C LEU A 172 -13.93 8.23 -2.44
N GLY A 173 -15.16 8.00 -2.00
CA GLY A 173 -16.07 9.04 -1.52
C GLY A 173 -16.18 10.24 -2.46
N GLY A 174 -16.33 9.99 -3.76
CA GLY A 174 -16.44 11.01 -4.82
C GLY A 174 -15.13 11.71 -5.19
N SER A 175 -14.01 11.39 -4.54
CA SER A 175 -12.71 11.99 -4.84
C SER A 175 -11.84 11.05 -5.66
N THR A 176 -11.33 11.53 -6.79
CA THR A 176 -10.35 10.80 -7.61
C THR A 176 -8.95 10.96 -7.03
N MET A 177 -8.25 9.85 -6.79
CA MET A 177 -6.88 9.84 -6.26
C MET A 177 -6.12 8.59 -6.72
N ASN A 178 -4.79 8.62 -6.68
CA ASN A 178 -3.96 7.43 -6.92
C ASN A 178 -3.59 6.71 -5.62
N LEU A 179 -3.13 5.46 -5.73
CA LEU A 179 -2.74 4.62 -4.59
C LEU A 179 -1.64 5.26 -3.74
N LYS A 180 -0.68 5.96 -4.36
CA LYS A 180 0.39 6.66 -3.64
C LYS A 180 -0.16 7.78 -2.76
N THR A 181 -1.12 8.55 -3.25
CA THR A 181 -1.76 9.62 -2.48
C THR A 181 -2.58 9.06 -1.34
N LEU A 182 -3.34 7.99 -1.61
CA LEU A 182 -4.10 7.28 -0.58
C LEU A 182 -3.16 6.77 0.54
N GLU A 183 -2.07 6.09 0.21
CA GLU A 183 -1.13 5.59 1.21
C GLU A 183 -0.43 6.73 1.96
N ASP A 184 0.24 7.64 1.26
CA ASP A 184 1.09 8.65 1.90
C ASP A 184 0.29 9.74 2.62
N ARG A 185 -0.70 10.33 1.93
CA ARG A 185 -1.38 11.54 2.41
C ARG A 185 -2.59 11.24 3.28
N ILE A 186 -3.26 10.12 3.04
CA ILE A 186 -4.46 9.75 3.80
C ILE A 186 -4.08 8.81 4.93
N ILE A 187 -3.47 7.66 4.64
CA ILE A 187 -3.23 6.64 5.66
C ILE A 187 -2.02 7.00 6.55
N ARG A 188 -0.84 7.21 5.95
CA ARG A 188 0.39 7.43 6.72
C ARG A 188 0.38 8.79 7.43
N ASP A 189 0.07 9.86 6.70
CA ASP A 189 0.15 11.21 7.25
C ASP A 189 -0.88 11.50 8.34
N ARG A 190 -2.11 10.98 8.23
CA ARG A 190 -3.18 11.28 9.19
C ARG A 190 -3.16 10.38 10.42
N PHE A 191 -2.76 9.10 10.27
CA PHE A 191 -2.92 8.13 11.34
C PHE A 191 -1.64 7.85 12.13
N LYS A 192 -0.45 8.04 11.53
CA LYS A 192 0.85 7.80 12.20
C LYS A 192 0.93 6.42 12.89
N GLU A 193 0.30 5.43 12.28
CA GLU A 193 0.22 4.05 12.77
C GLU A 193 1.19 3.17 11.96
N PRO A 194 2.37 2.81 12.48
CA PRO A 194 3.36 2.07 11.70
C PRO A 194 2.92 0.64 11.35
N ARG A 195 1.97 0.05 12.08
CA ARG A 195 1.50 -1.32 11.81
C ARG A 195 0.72 -1.45 10.50
N ILE A 196 0.29 -0.34 9.89
CA ILE A 196 -0.32 -0.34 8.55
C ILE A 196 0.61 -0.94 7.48
N HIS A 197 1.93 -0.82 7.66
CA HIS A 197 2.93 -1.34 6.71
C HIS A 197 2.97 -2.87 6.67
N PHE A 198 2.24 -3.53 7.58
CA PHE A 198 2.03 -4.97 7.60
C PHE A 198 0.58 -5.36 7.24
N ALA A 199 -0.26 -4.37 6.92
CA ALA A 199 -1.68 -4.52 6.62
C ALA A 199 -2.04 -4.12 5.19
N LEU A 200 -1.28 -3.20 4.59
CA LEU A 200 -1.40 -2.80 3.20
C LEU A 200 -0.67 -3.82 2.31
N ASN A 201 -1.36 -4.35 1.32
CA ASN A 201 -0.83 -5.29 0.33
C ASN A 201 -0.84 -4.61 -1.04
N CYS A 202 0.31 -4.45 -1.67
CA CYS A 202 0.48 -3.83 -2.98
C CYS A 202 0.56 -4.87 -4.12
N ALA A 203 -0.06 -6.03 -3.91
CA ALA A 203 -0.14 -7.18 -4.81
C ALA A 203 1.20 -7.86 -5.17
N SER A 204 2.26 -7.65 -4.38
CA SER A 204 3.59 -8.22 -4.65
C SER A 204 3.94 -9.40 -3.73
N LEU A 205 4.83 -10.30 -4.17
CA LEU A 205 5.25 -11.47 -3.40
C LEU A 205 6.00 -11.12 -2.11
N SER A 206 6.68 -9.97 -2.06
CA SER A 206 7.36 -9.47 -0.86
C SER A 206 6.46 -8.69 0.10
N ASP A 207 5.20 -8.48 -0.25
CA ASP A 207 4.26 -7.78 0.63
C ASP A 207 3.90 -8.58 1.89
N PRO A 208 3.30 -7.89 2.89
CA PRO A 208 2.57 -8.55 3.94
C PRO A 208 1.44 -9.41 3.36
N ARG A 209 1.13 -10.52 4.04
CA ARG A 209 0.02 -11.38 3.62
C ARG A 209 -1.28 -10.57 3.64
N LEU A 210 -2.02 -10.61 2.54
CA LEU A 210 -3.38 -10.09 2.55
C LEU A 210 -4.24 -10.98 3.48
N ARG A 211 -4.97 -10.35 4.39
CA ARG A 211 -5.85 -11.06 5.32
C ARG A 211 -7.07 -11.61 4.58
N ARG A 212 -7.58 -12.76 5.01
CA ARG A 212 -8.83 -13.37 4.50
C ARG A 212 -10.11 -12.73 5.06
N ARG A 213 -9.97 -11.61 5.78
CA ARG A 213 -11.06 -10.81 6.37
C ARG A 213 -10.66 -9.35 6.38
N ALA A 214 -11.63 -8.48 6.16
CA ALA A 214 -11.45 -7.04 6.21
C ALA A 214 -11.09 -6.56 7.62
N PHE A 215 -10.50 -5.37 7.70
CA PHE A 215 -10.27 -4.71 8.97
C PHE A 215 -11.56 -4.09 9.50
N GLU A 216 -11.79 -4.20 10.81
CA GLU A 216 -13.02 -3.71 11.46
C GLU A 216 -12.66 -2.89 12.69
N ALA A 217 -13.27 -1.72 12.85
CA ALA A 217 -12.93 -0.77 13.91
C ALA A 217 -12.88 -1.39 15.33
N PRO A 218 -13.88 -2.19 15.77
CA PRO A 218 -13.88 -2.73 17.13
C PRO A 218 -12.69 -3.65 17.44
N SER A 219 -12.03 -4.20 16.40
CA SER A 219 -10.89 -5.12 16.55
C SER A 219 -9.63 -4.64 15.84
N LEU A 220 -9.61 -3.41 15.31
CA LEU A 220 -8.58 -2.93 14.41
C LEU A 220 -7.18 -3.04 15.01
N SER A 221 -6.99 -2.56 16.25
CA SER A 221 -5.69 -2.62 16.92
C SER A 221 -5.18 -4.07 17.06
N LEU A 222 -6.05 -5.02 17.44
CA LEU A 222 -5.69 -6.44 17.53
C LEU A 222 -5.37 -7.04 16.16
N GLN A 223 -6.10 -6.64 15.12
CA GLN A 223 -5.88 -7.11 13.75
C GLN A 223 -4.54 -6.61 13.18
N LEU A 224 -4.20 -5.33 13.42
CA LEU A 224 -2.92 -4.72 13.06
C LEU A 224 -1.76 -5.35 13.83
N GLU A 225 -1.95 -5.60 15.13
CA GLU A 225 -0.98 -6.28 15.97
C GLU A 225 -0.70 -7.69 15.44
N ALA A 226 -1.76 -8.46 15.14
CA ALA A 226 -1.63 -9.80 14.57
C ALA A 226 -0.92 -9.78 13.21
N ALA A 227 -1.24 -8.82 12.34
CA ALA A 227 -0.58 -8.66 11.04
C ALA A 227 0.93 -8.41 11.21
N THR A 228 1.30 -7.58 12.19
CA THR A 228 2.70 -7.29 12.55
C THR A 228 3.43 -8.56 13.03
N PHE A 229 2.80 -9.33 13.92
CA PHE A 229 3.34 -10.61 14.39
C PHE A 229 3.56 -11.60 13.26
N PHE A 230 2.56 -11.80 12.39
CA PHE A 230 2.69 -12.72 11.26
C PHE A 230 3.81 -12.29 10.32
N PHE A 231 3.86 -11.00 9.97
CA PHE A 231 4.89 -10.48 9.08
C PHE A 231 6.29 -10.69 9.63
N ILE A 232 6.55 -10.27 10.88
CA ILE A 232 7.89 -10.33 11.49
C ILE A 232 8.36 -11.78 11.71
N ARG A 233 7.45 -12.71 12.03
CA ARG A 233 7.81 -14.10 12.31
C ARG A 233 8.09 -14.92 11.05
N GLU A 234 7.74 -14.42 9.88
CA GLU A 234 8.11 -15.07 8.63
C GLU A 234 9.60 -14.89 8.35
N ARG A 235 10.31 -16.01 8.14
CA ARG A 235 11.76 -16.01 7.86
C ARG A 235 12.14 -15.17 6.63
N ARG A 236 11.25 -15.07 5.64
CA ARG A 236 11.47 -14.19 4.47
C ARG A 236 11.57 -12.71 4.85
N ASN A 237 10.93 -12.31 5.95
CA ASN A 237 10.86 -10.91 6.39
C ASN A 237 11.84 -10.58 7.50
N VAL A 238 12.09 -11.51 8.44
CA VAL A 238 13.12 -11.36 9.48
C VAL A 238 13.84 -12.69 9.68
N SER A 239 15.11 -12.73 9.30
CA SER A 239 16.01 -13.85 9.54
C SER A 239 17.21 -13.37 10.33
N ILE A 240 17.51 -14.05 11.44
CA ILE A 240 18.61 -13.73 12.34
C ILE A 240 19.55 -14.92 12.31
N GLU A 241 20.77 -14.71 11.83
CA GLU A 241 21.75 -15.76 11.57
C GLU A 241 23.08 -15.42 12.24
N PRO A 242 23.21 -15.64 13.57
CA PRO A 242 24.35 -15.19 14.37
C PRO A 242 25.67 -15.80 13.92
N VAL A 243 25.66 -17.05 13.47
CA VAL A 243 26.82 -17.77 12.91
C VAL A 243 27.45 -17.02 11.72
N TYR A 244 26.63 -16.29 10.96
CA TYR A 244 27.09 -15.48 9.83
C TYR A 244 27.22 -13.99 10.17
N GLY A 245 27.02 -13.61 11.44
CA GLY A 245 27.02 -12.22 11.87
C GLY A 245 26.00 -11.36 11.11
N LYS A 246 24.81 -11.89 10.83
CA LYS A 246 23.85 -11.26 9.89
C LYS A 246 22.41 -11.26 10.41
N ILE A 247 21.75 -10.12 10.24
CA ILE A 247 20.29 -9.97 10.37
C ILE A 247 19.75 -9.50 9.02
N SER A 248 18.93 -10.32 8.38
CA SER A 248 18.29 -9.97 7.11
C SER A 248 16.85 -9.54 7.33
N LEU A 249 16.53 -8.32 6.92
CA LEU A 249 15.23 -7.68 7.08
C LEU A 249 14.54 -7.48 5.72
N SER A 250 13.21 -7.52 5.73
CA SER A 250 12.39 -7.10 4.59
C SER A 250 12.69 -5.64 4.21
N PRO A 251 12.67 -5.30 2.91
CA PRO A 251 12.76 -3.91 2.44
C PRO A 251 11.74 -2.97 3.06
N ILE A 252 10.59 -3.46 3.53
CA ILE A 252 9.55 -2.66 4.20
C ILE A 252 10.14 -1.91 5.40
N PHE A 253 11.05 -2.53 6.16
CA PHE A 253 11.74 -1.85 7.27
C PHE A 253 12.69 -0.73 6.82
N LYS A 254 13.21 -0.80 5.59
CA LYS A 254 14.03 0.26 4.99
C LYS A 254 13.16 1.38 4.45
N LEU A 255 12.13 1.04 3.68
CA LEU A 255 11.20 1.96 3.00
C LEU A 255 10.47 2.85 4.01
N TYR A 256 9.99 2.27 5.10
CA TYR A 256 9.18 2.95 6.10
C TYR A 256 9.92 3.13 7.43
N ARG A 257 11.25 3.14 7.40
CA ARG A 257 12.11 3.27 8.60
C ARG A 257 11.65 4.41 9.50
N ASP A 258 11.42 5.57 8.92
CA ASP A 258 11.09 6.78 9.66
C ASP A 258 9.78 6.64 10.43
N ASP A 259 8.78 5.95 9.87
CA ASP A 259 7.49 5.74 10.54
C ASP A 259 7.68 4.88 11.81
N PHE A 260 8.49 3.81 11.74
CA PHE A 260 8.81 2.97 12.90
C PHE A 260 9.63 3.72 13.95
N ILE A 261 10.67 4.44 13.52
CA ILE A 261 11.57 5.17 14.43
C ILE A 261 10.84 6.32 15.11
N GLN A 262 10.01 7.06 14.37
CA GLN A 262 9.24 8.17 14.92
C GLN A 262 8.20 7.67 15.92
N TRP A 263 7.48 6.59 15.59
CA TRP A 263 6.54 5.99 16.52
C TRP A 263 7.20 5.54 17.83
N LEU A 264 8.39 4.92 17.76
CA LEU A 264 9.14 4.56 18.97
C LEU A 264 9.50 5.78 19.82
N LYS A 265 9.96 6.87 19.22
CA LYS A 265 10.29 8.08 19.96
C LYS A 265 9.07 8.66 20.69
N ASP A 266 7.93 8.67 20.00
CA ASP A 266 6.72 9.29 20.50
C ASP A 266 6.01 8.42 21.56
N ASN A 267 6.05 7.09 21.40
CA ASN A 267 5.26 6.17 22.23
C ASN A 267 6.10 5.33 23.19
N ARG A 268 7.39 5.13 22.92
CA ARG A 268 8.32 4.26 23.66
C ARG A 268 9.68 4.94 23.90
N PRO A 269 9.71 6.14 24.53
CA PRO A 269 10.94 6.86 24.79
C PRO A 269 11.89 6.11 25.76
N ASP A 270 11.39 5.07 26.44
CA ASP A 270 12.15 4.14 27.26
C ASP A 270 13.11 3.23 26.46
N ARG A 271 12.99 3.22 25.12
CA ARG A 271 13.75 2.32 24.24
C ARG A 271 14.59 3.09 23.23
N PRO A 272 15.74 2.52 22.80
CA PRO A 272 16.46 3.05 21.64
C PRO A 272 15.55 3.14 20.42
N ALA A 273 15.59 4.25 19.71
CA ALA A 273 14.81 4.43 18.49
C ALA A 273 15.50 3.74 17.30
N THR A 274 15.47 2.41 17.27
CA THR A 274 16.07 1.56 16.23
C THR A 274 15.07 0.57 15.65
N LEU A 275 15.33 0.06 14.43
CA LEU A 275 14.48 -0.96 13.81
C LEU A 275 14.41 -2.24 14.65
N LEU A 276 15.53 -2.67 15.24
CA LEU A 276 15.54 -3.85 16.11
C LEU A 276 14.71 -3.62 17.38
N SER A 277 14.70 -2.42 17.93
CA SER A 277 13.86 -2.08 19.09
C SER A 277 12.36 -2.13 18.75
N TYR A 278 11.98 -1.82 17.50
CA TYR A 278 10.61 -1.97 17.01
C TYR A 278 10.25 -3.44 16.75
N ILE A 279 11.19 -4.22 16.18
CA ILE A 279 10.96 -5.61 15.77
C ILE A 279 10.98 -6.59 16.95
N ALA A 280 11.86 -6.38 17.93
CA ALA A 280 12.12 -7.31 19.02
C ALA A 280 10.86 -7.83 19.76
N PRO A 281 9.84 -7.01 20.06
CA PRO A 281 8.61 -7.47 20.72
C PRO A 281 7.81 -8.49 19.91
N TYR A 282 7.98 -8.53 18.60
CA TYR A 282 7.22 -9.36 17.68
C TYR A 282 7.91 -10.67 17.29
N LEU A 283 9.19 -10.81 17.66
CA LEU A 283 9.99 -11.99 17.35
C LEU A 283 9.39 -13.27 17.95
N SER A 284 9.61 -14.40 17.28
CA SER A 284 9.40 -15.71 17.88
C SER A 284 10.48 -15.97 18.94
N GLU A 285 10.25 -16.95 19.84
CA GLU A 285 11.28 -17.31 20.82
C GLU A 285 12.61 -17.71 20.16
N GLN A 286 12.55 -18.42 19.03
CA GLN A 286 13.73 -18.80 18.27
C GLN A 286 14.48 -17.57 17.74
N GLN A 287 13.77 -16.61 17.15
CA GLN A 287 14.38 -15.37 16.67
C GLN A 287 14.94 -14.54 17.83
N THR A 288 14.26 -14.49 18.98
CA THR A 288 14.74 -13.78 20.18
C THR A 288 16.03 -14.40 20.71
N ARG A 289 16.12 -15.73 20.82
CA ARG A 289 17.35 -16.43 21.21
C ARG A 289 18.49 -16.14 20.23
N ALA A 290 18.22 -16.24 18.93
CA ALA A 290 19.21 -15.90 17.91
C ALA A 290 19.65 -14.43 18.01
N LEU A 291 18.74 -13.49 18.27
CA LEU A 291 19.09 -12.08 18.45
C LEU A 291 20.01 -11.86 19.64
N ALA A 292 19.83 -12.60 20.74
CA ALA A 292 20.69 -12.51 21.92
C ALA A 292 22.11 -13.02 21.67
N GLU A 293 22.30 -13.93 20.72
CA GLU A 293 23.62 -14.44 20.29
C GLU A 293 24.35 -13.48 19.33
N CYS A 294 23.63 -12.50 18.76
CA CYS A 294 24.20 -11.49 17.86
C CYS A 294 24.98 -10.42 18.62
N ARG A 295 26.31 -10.51 18.64
CA ARG A 295 27.20 -9.46 19.18
C ARG A 295 27.45 -8.33 18.19
N ASP A 296 27.90 -8.69 16.97
CA ASP A 296 28.27 -7.73 15.91
C ASP A 296 27.52 -8.00 14.60
N CYS A 297 26.25 -8.43 14.70
CA CYS A 297 25.48 -8.77 13.50
C CYS A 297 25.17 -7.53 12.67
N ARG A 298 25.52 -7.56 11.38
CA ARG A 298 25.17 -6.51 10.43
C ARG A 298 23.73 -6.67 9.94
N ILE A 299 23.02 -5.55 9.85
CA ILE A 299 21.67 -5.51 9.27
C ILE A 299 21.80 -5.36 7.75
N GLU A 300 21.19 -6.30 7.03
CA GLU A 300 21.04 -6.27 5.58
C GLU A 300 19.56 -6.25 5.21
N PHE A 301 19.22 -5.57 4.12
CA PHE A 301 17.88 -5.60 3.56
C PHE A 301 17.86 -6.49 2.33
N ARG A 302 16.84 -7.34 2.23
CA ARG A 302 16.65 -8.22 1.07
C ARG A 302 16.28 -7.43 -0.17
N GLU A 303 16.17 -8.11 -1.31
CA GLU A 303 15.52 -7.55 -2.49
C GLU A 303 14.00 -7.66 -2.37
N PHE A 304 13.27 -6.73 -2.98
CA PHE A 304 11.81 -6.75 -3.03
C PHE A 304 11.36 -7.47 -4.31
N ASP A 305 10.72 -8.63 -4.12
CA ASP A 305 10.08 -9.40 -5.18
C ASP A 305 8.72 -8.80 -5.54
N TRP A 306 8.66 -8.20 -6.73
CA TRP A 306 7.50 -7.55 -7.33
C TRP A 306 6.64 -8.51 -8.17
N GLY A 307 6.94 -9.81 -8.18
CA GLY A 307 6.05 -10.81 -8.77
C GLY A 307 4.67 -10.71 -8.13
N LEU A 308 3.62 -10.89 -8.93
CA LEU A 308 2.25 -10.76 -8.48
C LEU A 308 1.95 -11.82 -7.42
N ASN A 309 1.28 -11.46 -6.33
CA ASN A 309 0.82 -12.39 -5.29
C ASN A 309 -0.39 -13.23 -5.72
N SER A 310 -0.38 -13.74 -6.95
CA SER A 310 -1.44 -14.58 -7.48
C SER A 310 -1.36 -16.00 -6.92
N GLN A 311 -2.52 -16.61 -6.71
CA GLN A 311 -2.62 -18.06 -6.58
C GLN A 311 -2.19 -18.73 -7.89
N PRO A 312 -1.64 -19.96 -7.85
CA PRO A 312 -1.41 -20.75 -9.05
C PRO A 312 -2.72 -20.95 -9.81
N ALA A 313 -2.66 -20.98 -11.14
CA ALA A 313 -3.83 -21.33 -11.95
C ALA A 313 -4.39 -22.69 -11.51
N SER A 314 -5.72 -22.79 -11.45
CA SER A 314 -6.45 -24.00 -11.07
C SER A 314 -6.14 -25.12 -12.07
N GLY A 315 -5.11 -25.92 -11.79
CA GLY A 315 -4.56 -26.92 -12.72
C GLY A 315 -3.12 -27.36 -12.39
N ASN A 316 -2.39 -26.55 -11.62
CA ASN A 316 -1.08 -26.92 -11.06
C ASN A 316 -1.14 -26.87 -9.52
N GLN A 317 -1.79 -27.87 -8.91
CA GLN A 317 -1.37 -28.31 -7.58
C GLN A 317 -0.47 -29.53 -7.76
N PRO A 318 0.74 -29.56 -7.15
CA PRO A 318 1.57 -30.76 -7.14
C PRO A 318 0.91 -31.91 -6.37
#